data_AF-A0A2V6KRL7-F1
#
_entry.id   AF-A0A2V6KRL7-F1
#
_cell.length_a   1.000
_cell.length_b   1.000
_cell.length_c   1.000
_cell.angle_alpha   90.00
_cell.angle_beta   90.00
_cell.angle_gamma   90.00
#
_symmetry.space_group_name_H-M   'P 1'
#
loop_
_entity.id
_entity.type
_entity.pdbx_description
1 polymer ?
#
loop_
_entity_poly.entity_id
_entity_poly.type
_entity_poly.pdbx_seq_one_letter_code
_entity_poly.pdbx_strand_id
1 'polypeptide(L)'
;MSDFLFARSQMAMSLAFHIVFAALGIGMPLLMAIAEWMYLRTNRPVYLDLCKRWAKGTAILFAVGAVSGTVLSFELGLLWPGFMEHAGAIIGMPFSLEGFAFFTEAIFLGVYLYGWKRVSPLIHWLSGVVVAISGILSGIFVVTANAWMNAPAGFKIVDGKFADIDPIAAMLNPAAFHEVVHMTLAAFVATGFMVAAVHAFFLLHDRSNPFHRAALG
;
A
#
# COMPACT_ATOMS: atom_id res chain seq x y z
N MET A 1 27.98 19.63 -2.79
CA MET A 1 26.52 19.70 -2.56
C MET A 1 26.30 19.94 -1.08
N SER A 2 25.28 20.69 -0.67
CA SER A 2 24.97 20.94 0.75
C SER A 2 24.27 19.74 1.40
N ASP A 3 24.33 19.63 2.72
CA ASP A 3 23.66 18.56 3.50
C ASP A 3 22.16 18.49 3.18
N PHE A 4 21.52 19.64 2.97
CA PHE A 4 20.13 19.73 2.52
C PHE A 4 19.87 19.00 1.18
N LEU A 5 20.76 19.16 0.19
CA LEU A 5 20.61 18.49 -1.09
C LEU A 5 20.83 16.98 -0.97
N PHE A 6 21.74 16.54 -0.10
CA PHE A 6 21.94 15.12 0.17
C PHE A 6 20.71 14.50 0.86
N ALA A 7 20.16 15.16 1.89
CA ALA A 7 18.93 14.73 2.56
C ALA A 7 17.75 14.61 1.59
N ARG A 8 17.57 15.60 0.70
CA ARG A 8 16.54 15.56 -0.35
C ARG A 8 16.75 14.42 -1.34
N SER A 9 17.98 14.22 -1.80
CA SER A 9 18.28 13.20 -2.80
C SER A 9 18.11 11.79 -2.22
N GLN A 10 18.53 11.58 -0.98
CA GLN A 10 18.36 10.32 -0.25
C GLN A 10 16.88 9.98 -0.08
N MET A 11 16.09 10.90 0.50
CA MET A 11 14.65 10.69 0.69
C MET A 11 13.93 10.47 -0.64
N ALA A 12 14.30 11.19 -1.71
CA ALA A 12 13.72 11.01 -3.03
C ALA A 12 14.01 9.61 -3.60
N MET A 13 15.24 9.10 -3.46
CA MET A 13 15.61 7.76 -3.89
C MET A 13 14.84 6.69 -3.11
N SER A 14 14.78 6.82 -1.78
CA SER A 14 14.06 5.89 -0.90
C SER A 14 12.57 5.86 -1.21
N LEU A 15 11.93 7.02 -1.42
CA LEU A 15 10.53 7.12 -1.82
C LEU A 15 10.28 6.52 -3.21
N ALA A 16 11.13 6.84 -4.19
CA ALA A 16 11.01 6.31 -5.56
C ALA A 16 11.17 4.78 -5.60
N PHE A 17 12.01 4.22 -4.73
CA PHE A 17 12.11 2.77 -4.57
C PHE A 17 10.86 2.21 -3.90
N HIS A 18 10.45 2.78 -2.76
CA HIS A 18 9.35 2.26 -1.95
C HIS A 18 8.02 2.26 -2.70
N ILE A 19 7.72 3.31 -3.47
CA ILE A 19 6.41 3.48 -4.11
C ILE A 19 6.07 2.35 -5.10
N VAL A 20 7.08 1.75 -5.73
CA VAL A 20 6.89 0.59 -6.62
C VAL A 20 6.28 -0.57 -5.84
N PHE A 21 6.82 -0.87 -4.66
CA PHE A 21 6.34 -1.98 -3.83
C PHE A 21 5.06 -1.62 -3.09
N ALA A 22 4.91 -0.36 -2.65
CA ALA A 22 3.71 0.11 -1.97
C ALA A 22 2.48 0.07 -2.89
N ALA A 23 2.60 0.54 -4.13
CA ALA A 23 1.50 0.48 -5.09
C ALA A 23 1.04 -0.96 -5.37
N LEU A 24 1.99 -1.90 -5.47
CA LEU A 24 1.71 -3.32 -5.63
C LEU A 24 1.10 -3.94 -4.38
N GLY A 25 1.54 -3.52 -3.19
CA GLY A 25 0.93 -3.88 -1.91
C GLY A 25 -0.54 -3.47 -1.82
N ILE A 26 -0.91 -2.32 -2.38
CA ILE A 26 -2.31 -1.88 -2.44
C ILE A 26 -3.12 -2.68 -3.48
N GLY A 27 -2.58 -2.87 -4.69
CA GLY A 27 -3.35 -3.42 -5.81
C GLY A 27 -3.43 -4.95 -5.88
N MET A 28 -2.35 -5.66 -5.57
CA MET A 28 -2.28 -7.12 -5.73
C MET A 28 -3.26 -7.89 -4.84
N PRO A 29 -3.45 -7.52 -3.55
CA PRO A 29 -4.43 -8.21 -2.71
C PRO A 29 -5.85 -8.18 -3.25
N LEU A 30 -6.27 -7.07 -3.87
CA LEU A 30 -7.58 -6.98 -4.51
C LEU A 30 -7.71 -7.99 -5.66
N LEU A 31 -6.70 -8.07 -6.53
CA LEU A 31 -6.66 -9.04 -7.64
C LEU A 31 -6.67 -10.48 -7.12
N MET A 32 -5.92 -10.76 -6.05
CA MET A 32 -5.89 -12.07 -5.38
C MET A 32 -7.28 -12.45 -4.83
N ALA A 33 -7.94 -11.54 -4.11
CA ALA A 33 -9.27 -11.76 -3.56
C ALA A 33 -10.33 -11.96 -4.65
N ILE A 34 -10.23 -11.25 -5.77
CA ILE A 34 -11.09 -11.44 -6.95
C ILE A 34 -10.84 -12.83 -7.57
N ALA A 35 -9.58 -13.22 -7.80
CA ALA A 35 -9.26 -14.53 -8.36
C ALA A 35 -9.77 -15.67 -7.47
N GLU A 36 -9.58 -15.58 -6.15
CA GLU A 36 -10.14 -16.58 -5.24
C GLU A 36 -11.68 -16.59 -5.26
N TRP A 37 -12.33 -15.42 -5.29
CA TRP A 37 -13.79 -15.35 -5.42
C TRP A 37 -14.29 -16.04 -6.69
N MET A 38 -13.62 -15.81 -7.82
CA MET A 38 -13.93 -16.47 -9.09
C MET A 38 -13.76 -17.99 -8.98
N TYR A 39 -12.73 -18.47 -8.29
CA TYR A 39 -12.58 -19.89 -7.99
C TYR A 39 -13.75 -20.43 -7.16
N LEU A 40 -14.12 -19.77 -6.06
CA LEU A 40 -15.23 -20.19 -5.19
C LEU A 40 -16.58 -20.20 -5.93
N ARG A 41 -16.80 -19.28 -6.86
CA ARG A 41 -18.01 -19.18 -7.67
C ARG A 41 -18.07 -20.19 -8.82
N THR A 42 -16.95 -20.44 -9.50
CA THR A 42 -16.94 -21.19 -10.77
C THR A 42 -16.33 -22.59 -10.66
N ASN A 43 -15.61 -22.88 -9.57
CA ASN A 43 -14.83 -24.09 -9.34
C ASN A 43 -13.79 -24.38 -10.46
N ARG A 44 -13.39 -23.36 -11.23
CA ARG A 44 -12.38 -23.51 -12.29
C ARG A 44 -10.97 -23.47 -11.68
N PRO A 45 -10.14 -24.51 -11.87
CA PRO A 45 -8.83 -24.61 -11.21
C PRO A 45 -7.85 -23.49 -11.60
N VAL A 46 -8.02 -22.90 -12.78
CA VAL A 46 -7.17 -21.80 -13.26
C VAL A 46 -7.16 -20.58 -12.33
N TYR A 47 -8.29 -20.25 -11.71
CA TYR A 47 -8.38 -19.11 -10.79
C TYR A 47 -7.71 -19.40 -9.44
N LEU A 48 -7.75 -20.66 -9.00
CA LEU A 48 -7.01 -21.12 -7.83
C LEU A 48 -5.50 -21.06 -8.08
N ASP A 49 -5.06 -21.42 -9.28
CA ASP A 49 -3.65 -21.32 -9.66
C ASP A 49 -3.21 -19.85 -9.74
N LEU A 50 -4.05 -18.96 -10.29
CA LEU A 50 -3.79 -17.52 -10.33
C LEU A 50 -3.61 -16.96 -8.91
N CYS A 51 -4.59 -17.17 -8.04
CA CYS A 51 -4.54 -16.60 -6.69
C CYS A 51 -3.32 -17.12 -5.90
N LYS A 52 -2.98 -18.41 -6.02
CA LYS A 52 -1.80 -18.98 -5.33
C LYS A 52 -0.47 -18.48 -5.87
N ARG A 53 -0.34 -18.31 -7.20
CA ARG A 53 0.91 -17.81 -7.80
C ARG A 53 1.10 -16.32 -7.50
N TRP A 54 0.04 -15.53 -7.63
CA TRP A 54 0.07 -14.12 -7.25
C TRP A 54 0.35 -13.92 -5.76
N ALA A 55 -0.20 -14.75 -4.87
CA ALA A 55 0.09 -14.68 -3.44
C ALA A 55 1.58 -14.84 -3.12
N LYS A 56 2.27 -15.80 -3.78
CA LYS A 56 3.72 -15.99 -3.60
C LYS A 56 4.52 -14.76 -4.03
N GLY A 57 4.19 -14.19 -5.18
CA GLY A 57 4.85 -12.96 -5.66
C GLY A 57 4.58 -11.77 -4.73
N THR A 58 3.33 -11.60 -4.31
CA THR A 58 2.91 -10.54 -3.39
C THR A 58 3.61 -10.66 -2.05
N ALA A 59 3.83 -11.86 -1.51
CA ALA A 59 4.57 -12.06 -0.27
C ALA A 59 6.02 -11.52 -0.34
N ILE A 60 6.70 -11.74 -1.48
CA ILE A 60 8.06 -11.22 -1.71
C ILE A 60 8.03 -9.69 -1.80
N LEU A 61 7.14 -9.15 -2.62
CA LEU A 61 6.99 -7.70 -2.82
C LEU A 61 6.63 -6.98 -1.52
N PHE A 62 5.72 -7.56 -0.74
CA PHE A 62 5.30 -7.07 0.56
C PHE A 62 6.49 -6.99 1.54
N ALA A 63 7.34 -8.02 1.59
CA ALA A 63 8.52 -8.00 2.45
C ALA A 63 9.50 -6.86 2.08
N VAL A 64 9.73 -6.62 0.78
CA VAL A 64 10.57 -5.50 0.32
C VAL A 64 9.92 -4.15 0.61
N GLY A 65 8.60 -4.05 0.43
CA GLY A 65 7.80 -2.87 0.80
C GLY A 65 7.92 -2.53 2.28
N ALA A 66 7.76 -3.53 3.16
CA ALA A 66 7.87 -3.37 4.61
C ALA A 66 9.24 -2.83 5.05
N VAL A 67 10.33 -3.39 4.52
CA VAL A 67 11.68 -2.96 4.84
C VAL A 67 11.93 -1.53 4.33
N SER A 68 11.54 -1.22 3.10
CA SER A 68 11.72 0.13 2.55
C SER A 68 10.87 1.19 3.25
N GLY A 69 9.65 0.86 3.69
CA GLY A 69 8.82 1.76 4.51
C GLY A 69 9.42 2.03 5.89
N THR A 70 10.05 1.01 6.48
CA THR A 70 10.81 1.17 7.73
C THR A 70 11.95 2.17 7.55
N VAL A 71 12.72 2.05 6.45
CA VAL A 71 13.79 3.00 6.12
C VAL A 71 13.24 4.44 6.05
N LEU A 72 12.13 4.66 5.34
CA LEU A 72 11.50 5.98 5.22
C LEU A 72 11.07 6.56 6.57
N SER A 73 10.52 5.73 7.45
CA SER A 73 10.09 6.15 8.79
C SER A 73 11.26 6.70 9.61
N PHE A 74 12.43 6.05 9.52
CA PHE A 74 13.66 6.55 10.16
C PHE A 74 14.24 7.76 9.44
N GLU A 75 14.25 7.77 8.10
CA GLU A 75 14.73 8.90 7.31
C GLU A 75 13.97 10.20 7.62
N LEU A 76 12.67 10.13 7.90
CA LEU A 76 11.89 11.31 8.27
C LEU A 76 12.42 11.97 9.56
N GLY A 77 12.77 11.16 10.58
CA GLY A 77 13.35 11.66 11.82
C GLY A 77 14.81 12.08 11.70
N LEU A 78 15.62 11.33 10.96
CA LEU A 78 17.07 11.54 10.86
C LEU A 78 17.43 12.68 9.89
N LEU A 79 16.74 12.78 8.75
CA LEU A 79 17.04 13.75 7.70
C LEU A 79 16.28 15.07 7.89
N TRP A 80 15.14 15.03 8.60
CA TRP A 80 14.25 16.19 8.77
C TRP A 80 13.90 16.48 10.24
N PRO A 81 14.88 16.59 11.16
CA PRO A 81 14.60 16.74 12.59
C PRO A 81 13.81 18.03 12.92
N GLY A 82 14.15 19.15 12.28
CA GLY A 82 13.42 20.41 12.47
C GLY A 82 11.98 20.36 11.95
N PHE A 83 11.71 19.58 10.89
CA PHE A 83 10.34 19.33 10.45
C PHE A 83 9.59 18.48 11.48
N MET A 84 10.20 17.42 11.98
CA MET A 84 9.58 16.51 12.94
C MET A 84 9.33 17.16 14.31
N GLU A 85 10.15 18.14 14.72
CA GLU A 85 9.91 18.93 15.92
C GLU A 85 8.54 19.66 15.88
N HIS A 86 8.13 20.13 14.69
CA HIS A 86 6.90 20.91 14.52
C HIS A 86 5.73 20.05 14.05
N ALA A 87 5.95 19.21 13.03
CA ALA A 87 4.91 18.45 12.37
C ALA A 87 4.66 17.07 12.99
N GLY A 88 5.61 16.54 13.78
CA GLY A 88 5.58 15.15 14.26
C GLY A 88 4.31 14.81 15.05
N ALA A 89 3.86 15.70 15.93
CA ALA A 89 2.63 15.52 16.70
C ALA A 89 1.35 15.56 15.85
N ILE A 90 1.41 16.17 14.66
CA ILE A 90 0.27 16.33 13.75
C ILE A 90 0.18 15.12 12.81
N ILE A 91 1.28 14.76 12.16
CA ILE A 91 1.32 13.64 11.21
C ILE A 91 1.44 12.28 11.90
N GLY A 92 1.82 12.25 13.19
CA GLY A 92 2.03 11.02 13.94
C GLY A 92 0.79 10.13 14.07
N MET A 93 -0.41 10.72 14.12
CA MET A 93 -1.65 9.93 14.12
C MET A 93 -1.86 9.17 12.80
N PRO A 94 -1.85 9.81 11.61
CA PRO A 94 -1.93 9.09 10.35
C PRO A 94 -0.85 7.99 10.21
N PHE A 95 0.42 8.25 10.56
CA PHE A 95 1.46 7.20 10.53
C PHE A 95 1.18 6.04 11.50
N SER A 96 0.61 6.31 12.67
CA SER A 96 0.23 5.25 13.62
C SER A 96 -0.91 4.39 13.08
N LEU A 97 -1.89 5.00 12.41
CA LEU A 97 -3.01 4.30 11.77
C LEU A 97 -2.57 3.52 10.53
N GLU A 98 -1.63 4.05 9.75
CA GLU A 98 -0.94 3.33 8.69
C GLU A 98 -0.28 2.06 9.26
N GLY A 99 0.51 2.20 10.34
CA GLY A 99 1.13 1.06 11.02
C GLY A 99 0.11 0.01 11.46
N PHE A 100 -1.02 0.43 12.05
CA PHE A 100 -2.10 -0.48 12.43
C PHE A 100 -2.70 -1.23 11.21
N ALA A 101 -2.97 -0.50 10.13
CA ALA A 101 -3.49 -1.08 8.89
C ALA A 101 -2.50 -2.07 8.28
N PHE A 102 -1.22 -1.70 8.19
CA PHE A 102 -0.13 -2.54 7.71
C PHE A 102 0.06 -3.81 8.56
N PHE A 103 0.01 -3.72 9.89
CA PHE A 103 0.08 -4.91 10.75
C PHE A 103 -1.13 -5.83 10.56
N THR A 104 -2.33 -5.25 10.39
CA THR A 104 -3.54 -6.03 10.07
C THR A 104 -3.36 -6.76 8.74
N GLU A 105 -2.85 -6.06 7.72
CA GLU A 105 -2.51 -6.66 6.42
C GLU A 105 -1.52 -7.82 6.60
N ALA A 106 -0.43 -7.63 7.34
CA ALA A 106 0.60 -8.66 7.55
C ALA A 106 0.03 -9.94 8.21
N ILE A 107 -0.82 -9.78 9.23
CA ILE A 107 -1.46 -10.91 9.93
C ILE A 107 -2.34 -11.69 8.96
N PHE A 108 -3.25 -11.02 8.27
CA PHE A 108 -4.20 -11.67 7.38
C PHE A 108 -3.54 -12.19 6.10
N LEU A 109 -2.45 -11.57 5.63
CA LEU A 109 -1.64 -12.09 4.54
C LEU A 109 -0.96 -13.41 4.97
N GLY A 110 -0.48 -13.50 6.21
CA GLY A 110 0.00 -14.77 6.78
C GLY A 110 -1.07 -15.85 6.78
N VAL A 111 -2.31 -15.51 7.16
CA VAL A 111 -3.46 -16.43 7.07
C VAL A 111 -3.74 -16.81 5.61
N TYR A 112 -3.69 -15.87 4.67
CA TYR A 112 -3.94 -16.13 3.25
C TYR A 112 -2.85 -17.01 2.60
N LEU A 113 -1.61 -16.89 3.04
CA LEU A 113 -0.49 -17.68 2.52
C LEU A 113 -0.48 -19.12 3.07
N TYR A 114 -0.78 -19.27 4.36
CA TYR A 114 -0.59 -20.55 5.06
C TYR A 114 -1.90 -21.22 5.49
N GLY A 115 -3.04 -20.55 5.33
CA GLY A 115 -4.36 -21.00 5.74
C GLY A 115 -5.02 -22.01 4.80
N TRP A 116 -4.43 -22.28 3.63
CA TRP A 116 -4.90 -23.29 2.70
C TRP A 116 -5.10 -24.64 3.42
N LYS A 117 -6.33 -25.18 3.37
CA LYS A 117 -6.77 -26.41 4.06
C LYS A 117 -6.73 -26.36 5.61
N ARG A 118 -6.43 -25.21 6.21
CA ARG A 118 -6.43 -25.00 7.68
C ARG A 118 -7.60 -24.16 8.17
N VAL A 119 -8.13 -23.28 7.32
CA VAL A 119 -9.36 -22.52 7.55
C VAL A 119 -10.41 -22.87 6.51
N SER A 120 -11.67 -22.52 6.77
CA SER A 120 -12.74 -22.74 5.80
C SER A 120 -12.53 -21.88 4.54
N PRO A 121 -13.02 -22.29 3.36
CA PRO A 121 -12.84 -21.53 2.11
C PRO A 121 -13.36 -20.08 2.21
N LEU A 122 -14.45 -19.85 2.93
CA LEU A 122 -14.99 -18.51 3.13
C LEU A 122 -14.06 -17.64 3.99
N ILE A 123 -13.50 -18.19 5.08
CA ILE A 123 -12.57 -17.47 5.94
C ILE A 123 -11.25 -17.20 5.23
N HIS A 124 -10.79 -18.14 4.39
CA HIS A 124 -9.62 -17.93 3.54
C HIS A 124 -9.82 -16.74 2.61
N TRP A 125 -10.93 -16.73 1.86
CA TRP A 125 -11.25 -15.61 0.98
C TRP A 125 -11.42 -14.27 1.73
N LEU A 126 -12.12 -14.28 2.87
CA LEU A 126 -12.27 -13.09 3.71
C LEU A 126 -10.92 -12.57 4.22
N SER A 127 -9.95 -13.45 4.48
CA SER A 127 -8.60 -12.98 4.84
C SER A 127 -7.98 -12.16 3.72
N GLY A 128 -8.12 -12.57 2.45
CA GLY A 128 -7.64 -11.80 1.30
C GLY A 128 -8.37 -10.46 1.13
N VAL A 129 -9.68 -10.41 1.44
CA VAL A 129 -10.45 -9.16 1.45
C VAL A 129 -9.95 -8.21 2.52
N VAL A 130 -9.65 -8.71 3.73
CA VAL A 130 -9.07 -7.88 4.80
C VAL A 130 -7.71 -7.34 4.38
N VAL A 131 -6.83 -8.16 3.78
CA VAL A 131 -5.54 -7.69 3.23
C VAL A 131 -5.76 -6.53 2.24
N ALA A 132 -6.71 -6.66 1.30
CA ALA A 132 -6.99 -5.60 0.33
C ALA A 132 -7.51 -4.31 0.97
N ILE A 133 -8.43 -4.42 1.94
CA ILE A 133 -8.97 -3.24 2.64
C ILE A 133 -7.88 -2.58 3.49
N SER A 134 -7.08 -3.37 4.20
CA SER A 134 -5.97 -2.88 5.01
C SER A 134 -4.92 -2.13 4.18
N GLY A 135 -4.57 -2.63 2.99
CA GLY A 135 -3.63 -1.95 2.10
C GLY A 135 -4.15 -0.62 1.59
N ILE A 136 -5.44 -0.56 1.21
CA ILE A 136 -6.09 0.69 0.85
C ILE A 136 -6.07 1.68 2.02
N LEU A 137 -6.44 1.23 3.23
CA LEU A 137 -6.43 2.08 4.43
C LEU A 137 -5.02 2.59 4.77
N SER A 138 -4.01 1.74 4.66
CA SER A 138 -2.60 2.12 4.82
C SER A 138 -2.24 3.26 3.87
N GLY A 139 -2.55 3.09 2.59
CA GLY A 139 -2.38 4.13 1.56
C GLY A 139 -3.15 5.41 1.88
N ILE A 140 -4.39 5.33 2.36
CA ILE A 140 -5.18 6.50 2.75
C ILE A 140 -4.48 7.28 3.87
N PHE A 141 -4.01 6.60 4.91
CA PHE A 141 -3.41 7.27 6.07
C PHE A 141 -2.07 7.94 5.75
N VAL A 142 -1.20 7.28 4.99
CA VAL A 142 0.09 7.88 4.61
C VAL A 142 -0.10 9.05 3.62
N VAL A 143 -1.02 8.92 2.66
CA VAL A 143 -1.33 10.02 1.73
C VAL A 143 -1.99 11.18 2.46
N THR A 144 -2.75 10.92 3.51
CA THR A 144 -3.32 11.98 4.35
C THR A 144 -2.22 12.80 5.05
N ALA A 145 -1.14 12.17 5.49
CA ALA A 145 0.03 12.88 6.02
C ALA A 145 0.71 13.74 4.95
N ASN A 146 0.88 13.21 3.72
CA ASN A 146 1.40 13.98 2.59
C ASN A 146 0.49 15.17 2.23
N ALA A 147 -0.82 14.95 2.18
CA ALA A 147 -1.80 15.99 1.89
C ALA A 147 -1.75 17.12 2.91
N TRP A 148 -1.54 16.79 4.19
CA TRP A 148 -1.36 17.79 5.22
C TRP A 148 -0.09 18.63 5.00
N MET A 149 0.99 18.05 4.47
CA MET A 149 2.20 18.80 4.10
C MET A 149 1.93 19.82 2.97
N ASN A 150 0.96 19.54 2.09
CA ASN A 150 0.54 20.47 1.02
C ASN A 150 -0.48 21.50 1.49
N ALA A 151 -1.42 21.13 2.37
CA ALA A 151 -2.47 21.98 2.89
C ALA A 151 -2.59 21.85 4.43
N PRO A 152 -1.70 22.51 5.20
CA PRO A 152 -1.69 22.36 6.66
C PRO A 152 -2.98 22.86 7.31
N ALA A 153 -3.56 22.04 8.18
CA ALA A 153 -4.77 22.35 8.94
C ALA A 153 -4.74 21.67 10.32
N GLY A 154 -5.67 22.04 11.21
CA GLY A 154 -5.84 21.37 12.51
C GLY A 154 -4.77 21.70 13.56
N PHE A 155 -4.20 22.90 13.54
CA PHE A 155 -3.29 23.39 14.60
C PHE A 155 -3.29 24.93 14.64
N LYS A 156 -2.74 25.50 15.71
CA LYS A 156 -2.44 26.93 15.84
C LYS A 156 -0.94 27.13 16.04
N ILE A 157 -0.46 28.33 15.72
CA ILE A 157 0.90 28.75 16.03
C ILE A 157 0.84 29.68 17.24
N VAL A 158 1.46 29.27 18.35
CA VAL A 158 1.56 30.05 19.59
C VAL A 158 3.04 30.14 19.94
N ASP A 159 3.58 31.36 20.03
CA ASP A 159 5.01 31.63 20.31
C ASP A 159 5.98 30.86 19.40
N GLY A 160 5.64 30.75 18.11
CA GLY A 160 6.44 30.03 17.12
C GLY A 160 6.35 28.50 17.20
N LYS A 161 5.53 27.96 18.12
CA LYS A 161 5.31 26.52 18.30
C LYS A 161 3.94 26.11 17.81
N PHE A 162 3.85 24.88 17.30
CA PHE A 162 2.58 24.31 16.87
C PHE A 162 1.84 23.78 18.11
N ALA A 163 0.63 24.26 18.34
CA ALA A 163 -0.19 23.98 19.52
C ALA A 163 -1.65 23.74 19.12
N ASP A 164 -2.49 23.33 20.08
CA ASP A 164 -3.93 23.05 19.88
C ASP A 164 -4.20 22.10 18.69
N ILE A 165 -3.47 20.99 18.63
CA ILE A 165 -3.55 20.03 17.52
C ILE A 165 -4.91 19.32 17.56
N ASP A 166 -5.65 19.43 16.47
CA ASP A 166 -6.82 18.62 16.14
C ASP A 166 -6.43 17.59 15.06
N PRO A 167 -6.21 16.33 15.46
CA PRO A 167 -5.75 15.30 14.53
C PRO A 167 -6.77 14.99 13.43
N ILE A 168 -8.06 15.10 13.71
CA ILE A 168 -9.11 14.81 12.72
C ILE A 168 -9.13 15.92 11.68
N ALA A 169 -9.06 17.18 12.11
CA ALA A 169 -8.98 18.32 11.18
C ALA A 169 -7.69 18.30 10.35
N ALA A 170 -6.56 17.86 10.93
CA ALA A 170 -5.30 17.69 10.21
C ALA A 170 -5.41 16.56 9.16
N MET A 171 -6.07 15.46 9.50
CA MET A 171 -6.30 14.35 8.56
C MET A 171 -7.31 14.71 7.46
N LEU A 172 -8.39 15.41 7.80
CA LEU A 172 -9.41 15.86 6.85
C LEU A 172 -9.08 17.24 6.26
N ASN A 173 -7.79 17.47 5.97
CA ASN A 173 -7.33 18.72 5.37
C ASN A 173 -7.88 18.90 3.94
N PRO A 174 -7.87 20.13 3.38
CA PRO A 174 -8.44 20.41 2.05
C PRO A 174 -7.83 19.58 0.90
N ALA A 175 -6.60 19.08 1.05
CA ALA A 175 -5.95 18.29 0.02
C ALA A 175 -6.23 16.78 0.12
N ALA A 176 -6.60 16.29 1.30
CA ALA A 176 -6.69 14.84 1.60
C ALA A 176 -7.57 14.08 0.61
N PHE A 177 -8.78 14.56 0.35
CA PHE A 177 -9.75 13.83 -0.47
C PHE A 177 -9.23 13.55 -1.90
N HIS A 178 -8.72 14.58 -2.58
CA HIS A 178 -8.32 14.44 -3.98
C HIS A 178 -6.99 13.69 -4.12
N GLU A 179 -6.04 13.88 -3.21
CA GLU A 179 -4.78 13.14 -3.20
C GLU A 179 -5.00 11.65 -2.90
N VAL A 180 -5.83 11.32 -1.90
CA VAL A 180 -6.18 9.94 -1.56
C VAL A 180 -6.86 9.24 -2.74
N VAL A 181 -7.89 9.85 -3.31
CA VAL A 181 -8.61 9.26 -4.45
C VAL A 181 -7.66 9.05 -5.62
N HIS A 182 -6.84 10.05 -5.95
CA HIS A 182 -5.89 9.94 -7.05
C HIS A 182 -4.87 8.81 -6.82
N MET A 183 -4.24 8.76 -5.64
CA MET A 183 -3.19 7.80 -5.34
C MET A 183 -3.74 6.37 -5.29
N THR A 184 -4.91 6.14 -4.70
CA THR A 184 -5.55 4.82 -4.68
C THR A 184 -5.87 4.33 -6.10
N LEU A 185 -6.45 5.18 -6.94
CA LEU A 185 -6.74 4.83 -8.34
C LEU A 185 -5.45 4.60 -9.13
N ALA A 186 -4.44 5.43 -8.95
CA ALA A 186 -3.14 5.28 -9.60
C ALA A 186 -2.47 3.95 -9.22
N ALA A 187 -2.53 3.54 -7.95
CA ALA A 187 -2.01 2.25 -7.49
C ALA A 187 -2.73 1.06 -8.16
N PHE A 188 -4.06 1.12 -8.28
CA PHE A 188 -4.83 0.09 -8.97
C PHE A 188 -4.53 0.02 -10.47
N VAL A 189 -4.47 1.17 -11.13
CA VAL A 189 -4.15 1.24 -12.56
C VAL A 189 -2.73 0.71 -12.81
N ALA A 190 -1.74 1.20 -12.07
CA ALA A 190 -0.35 0.77 -12.20
C ALA A 190 -0.20 -0.74 -11.97
N THR A 191 -0.80 -1.27 -10.89
CA THR A 191 -0.76 -2.71 -10.60
C THR A 191 -1.47 -3.53 -11.68
N GLY A 192 -2.65 -3.11 -12.11
CA GLY A 192 -3.42 -3.78 -13.16
C GLY A 192 -2.65 -3.85 -14.48
N PHE A 193 -2.05 -2.73 -14.92
CA PHE A 193 -1.21 -2.71 -16.11
C PHE A 193 0.05 -3.56 -15.97
N MET A 194 0.70 -3.56 -14.79
CA MET A 194 1.88 -4.38 -14.57
C MET A 194 1.54 -5.88 -14.65
N VAL A 195 0.46 -6.31 -13.99
CA VAL A 195 -0.01 -7.70 -14.07
C VAL A 195 -0.39 -8.05 -15.52
N ALA A 196 -1.16 -7.19 -16.19
CA ALA A 196 -1.53 -7.40 -17.58
C ALA A 196 -0.31 -7.51 -18.50
N ALA A 197 0.71 -6.65 -18.31
CA ALA A 197 1.95 -6.68 -19.08
C ALA A 197 2.71 -8.00 -18.90
N VAL A 198 2.82 -8.50 -17.67
CA VAL A 198 3.44 -9.81 -17.38
C VAL A 198 2.71 -10.93 -18.12
N HIS A 199 1.37 -10.99 -18.00
CA HIS A 199 0.60 -12.06 -18.64
C HIS A 199 0.57 -11.92 -20.17
N ALA A 200 0.51 -10.70 -20.71
CA ALA A 200 0.60 -10.44 -22.14
C ALA A 200 1.96 -10.88 -22.71
N PHE A 201 3.05 -10.60 -22.01
CA PHE A 201 4.40 -11.02 -22.42
C PHE A 201 4.51 -12.55 -22.61
N PHE A 202 3.93 -13.33 -21.70
CA PHE A 202 3.89 -14.80 -21.85
C PHE A 202 2.95 -15.25 -22.98
N LEU A 203 1.82 -14.59 -23.18
CA LEU A 203 0.91 -14.89 -24.29
C LEU A 203 1.50 -14.57 -25.68
N LEU A 204 2.48 -13.66 -25.77
CA LEU A 204 3.21 -13.45 -27.03
C LEU A 204 4.01 -14.69 -27.45
N HIS A 205 4.44 -15.50 -26.49
CA HIS A 205 5.19 -16.74 -26.73
C HIS A 205 4.27 -17.96 -26.85
N ASP A 206 3.26 -18.07 -25.99
CA ASP A 206 2.24 -19.12 -26.05
C ASP A 206 0.83 -18.51 -25.96
N ARG A 207 0.27 -18.19 -27.12
CA ARG A 207 -1.06 -17.57 -27.24
C ARG A 207 -2.19 -18.47 -26.73
N SER A 208 -1.95 -19.78 -26.66
CA SER A 208 -2.97 -20.76 -26.27
C SER A 208 -3.05 -20.98 -24.75
N ASN A 209 -2.10 -20.41 -23.99
CA ASN A 209 -1.96 -20.68 -22.58
C ASN A 209 -3.21 -20.26 -21.77
N PRO A 210 -3.98 -21.21 -21.20
CA PRO A 210 -5.23 -20.88 -20.51
C PRO A 210 -5.00 -20.08 -19.22
N PHE A 211 -3.85 -20.28 -18.55
CA PHE A 211 -3.50 -19.56 -17.32
C PHE A 211 -3.27 -18.08 -17.60
N HIS A 212 -2.45 -17.75 -18.60
CA HIS A 212 -2.18 -16.35 -18.91
C HIS A 212 -3.37 -15.64 -19.55
N ARG A 213 -4.21 -16.37 -20.30
CA ARG A 213 -5.44 -15.81 -20.87
C ARG A 213 -6.47 -15.47 -19.78
N ALA A 214 -6.69 -16.37 -18.82
CA ALA A 214 -7.64 -16.14 -17.73
C ALA A 214 -7.28 -14.95 -16.82
N ALA A 215 -6.02 -14.53 -16.81
CA ALA A 215 -5.57 -13.36 -16.05
C ALA A 215 -5.99 -12.01 -16.69
N LEU A 216 -6.32 -12.00 -17.99
CA LEU A 216 -6.69 -10.80 -18.73
C LEU A 216 -8.21 -10.60 -18.89
N GLY A 217 -9.02 -11.61 -18.52
CA GLY A 217 -10.46 -11.67 -18.77
C GLY A 217 -10.81 -12.77 -19.75
#